data_AF-A0A7S0CJA6-F1
#
_entry.id   AF-A0A7S0CJA6-F1
#
_cell.length_a   1.000
_cell.length_b   1.000
_cell.length_c   1.000
_cell.angle_alpha   90.00
_cell.angle_beta   90.00
_cell.angle_gamma   90.00
#
_symmetry.space_group_name_H-M   'P 1'
#
loop_
_entity.id
_entity.type
_entity.pdbx_description
1 polymer ?
#
loop_
_entity_poly.entity_id
_entity_poly.type
_entity_poly.pdbx_seq_one_letter_code
_entity_poly.pdbx_strand_id
1 'polypeptide(L)'
;AGGIVGEIPPMEGGINIGPLSLPLELLNPAELMQVPLVAHFGGILNLLLSATLFASLNFLSLINIAAIFETENSIPYSSTRELFAQGISCLGAGAVGSAPVSGSLSRSLISRMTGTTSKLSCIVTALAWMTMMPYMSIMSSTPRAALSGIIMSAVIKGVAFP
;
A
#
# COMPACT_ATOMS: atom_id res chain seq x y z
N ALA A 1 -15.03 -23.63 2.70
CA ALA A 1 -14.95 -22.87 3.95
C ALA A 1 -14.23 -21.58 3.62
N GLY A 2 -14.96 -20.45 3.60
CA GLY A 2 -14.42 -19.17 3.17
C GLY A 2 -13.51 -18.57 4.23
N GLY A 3 -12.24 -18.37 3.88
CA GLY A 3 -11.28 -17.66 4.72
C GLY A 3 -11.69 -16.20 4.88
N ILE A 4 -11.50 -15.68 6.09
CA ILE A 4 -11.79 -14.30 6.43
C ILE A 4 -10.74 -13.44 5.72
N VAL A 5 -11.15 -12.37 5.03
CA VAL A 5 -10.22 -11.41 4.42
C VAL A 5 -9.32 -10.84 5.53
N GLY A 6 -8.04 -11.24 5.54
CA GLY A 6 -7.05 -10.83 6.53
C GLY A 6 -6.54 -11.94 7.48
N GLU A 7 -6.95 -13.19 7.30
CA GLU A 7 -6.38 -14.30 8.06
C GLU A 7 -4.97 -14.62 7.55
N ILE A 8 -3.98 -14.54 8.44
CA ILE A 8 -2.59 -14.89 8.14
C ILE A 8 -2.51 -16.42 8.09
N PRO A 9 -2.08 -17.05 6.98
CA PRO A 9 -1.98 -18.50 6.91
C PRO A 9 -0.98 -19.03 7.94
N PRO A 10 -1.23 -20.21 8.54
CA PRO A 10 -0.30 -20.81 9.50
C PRO A 10 1.04 -21.10 8.79
N MET A 11 2.10 -20.45 9.29
CA MET A 11 3.46 -20.52 8.75
C MET A 11 4.17 -21.79 9.26
N GLU A 12 4.22 -22.86 8.46
CA GLU A 12 5.12 -23.99 8.70
C GLU A 12 6.43 -23.80 7.91
N GLY A 13 7.50 -23.42 8.59
CA GLY A 13 8.88 -23.52 8.07
C GLY A 13 9.62 -22.18 7.87
N GLY A 14 10.51 -21.83 8.80
CA GLY A 14 11.45 -20.71 8.66
C GLY A 14 12.79 -21.02 9.32
N ILE A 15 13.90 -20.55 8.74
CA ILE A 15 15.24 -20.67 9.34
C ILE A 15 15.35 -19.59 10.42
N ASN A 16 15.57 -20.03 11.66
CA ASN A 16 15.79 -19.13 12.78
C ASN A 16 17.26 -18.65 12.78
N ILE A 17 17.50 -17.39 12.45
CA ILE A 17 18.76 -16.70 12.78
C ILE A 17 18.47 -15.68 13.89
N GLY A 18 18.26 -16.18 15.11
CA GLY A 18 17.92 -15.36 16.27
C GLY A 18 16.48 -14.81 16.19
N PRO A 19 16.20 -13.56 16.63
CA PRO A 19 14.83 -13.03 16.69
C PRO A 19 14.19 -12.73 15.32
N LEU A 20 14.89 -12.97 14.21
CA LEU A 20 14.39 -12.79 12.86
C LEU A 20 14.13 -14.16 12.20
N SER A 21 12.87 -14.56 12.15
CA SER A 21 12.43 -15.68 11.31
C SER A 21 12.27 -15.18 9.88
N LEU A 22 13.25 -15.45 9.03
CA LEU A 22 13.12 -15.25 7.58
C LEU A 22 12.41 -16.47 7.00
N PRO A 23 11.25 -16.33 6.34
CA PRO A 23 10.59 -17.44 5.67
C PRO A 23 11.49 -17.95 4.53
N LEU A 24 11.70 -19.28 4.49
CA LEU A 24 12.49 -19.99 3.47
C LEU A 24 11.92 -19.85 2.05
N GLU A 25 10.71 -19.30 1.94
CA GLU A 25 9.97 -19.06 0.71
C GLU A 25 10.66 -18.07 -0.24
N LEU A 26 11.52 -17.17 0.27
CA LEU A 26 12.22 -16.16 -0.53
C LEU A 26 13.41 -16.69 -1.36
N LEU A 27 13.87 -17.92 -1.15
CA LEU A 27 15.09 -18.43 -1.80
C LEU A 27 14.80 -19.33 -3.02
N ASN A 28 13.55 -19.75 -3.24
CA ASN A 28 13.20 -20.68 -4.31
C ASN A 28 12.08 -20.13 -5.22
N PRO A 29 12.40 -19.59 -6.41
CA PRO A 29 11.41 -18.96 -7.30
C PRO A 29 10.33 -19.93 -7.80
N ALA A 30 10.58 -21.24 -7.73
CA ALA A 30 9.63 -22.28 -8.10
C ALA A 30 8.58 -22.58 -7.00
N GLU A 31 8.89 -22.33 -5.72
CA GLU A 31 7.95 -22.51 -4.60
C GLU A 31 7.13 -21.23 -4.33
N LEU A 32 7.66 -20.04 -4.65
CA LEU A 32 6.87 -18.80 -4.74
C LEU A 32 5.72 -18.88 -5.76
N MET A 33 5.81 -19.80 -6.71
CA MET A 33 4.77 -20.02 -7.73
C MET A 33 3.63 -20.91 -7.20
N GLN A 34 3.84 -21.63 -6.09
CA GLN A 34 2.83 -22.48 -5.43
C GLN A 34 2.13 -21.80 -4.26
N VAL A 35 2.29 -20.47 -4.12
CA VAL A 35 1.56 -19.69 -3.13
C VAL A 35 0.05 -19.90 -3.33
N PRO A 36 -0.74 -20.14 -2.27
CA PRO A 36 -2.19 -20.38 -2.36
C PRO A 36 -2.98 -19.27 -3.09
N LEU A 37 -2.37 -18.09 -3.32
CA LEU A 37 -2.92 -17.02 -4.15
C LEU A 37 -3.09 -17.43 -5.63
N VAL A 38 -2.14 -18.15 -6.23
CA VAL A 38 -2.22 -18.53 -7.66
C VAL A 38 -3.38 -19.50 -7.87
N ALA A 39 -3.58 -20.44 -6.93
CA ALA A 39 -4.72 -21.35 -6.92
C ALA A 39 -6.05 -20.60 -6.68
N HIS A 40 -6.06 -19.59 -5.80
CA HIS A 40 -7.28 -18.81 -5.50
C HIS A 40 -7.77 -17.95 -6.68
N PHE A 41 -6.85 -17.42 -7.49
CA PHE A 41 -7.18 -16.59 -8.66
C PHE A 41 -7.40 -17.39 -9.96
N GLY A 42 -7.35 -18.73 -9.90
CA GLY A 42 -7.57 -19.59 -11.07
C GLY A 42 -6.39 -19.63 -12.04
N GLY A 43 -5.18 -19.37 -11.55
CA GLY A 43 -3.93 -19.49 -12.31
C GLY A 43 -3.17 -18.18 -12.51
N ILE A 44 -1.92 -18.32 -12.98
CA ILE A 44 -0.97 -17.22 -13.12
C ILE A 44 -1.45 -16.14 -14.10
N LEU A 45 -2.20 -16.51 -15.14
CA LEU A 45 -2.72 -15.59 -16.14
C LEU A 45 -3.78 -14.63 -15.58
N ASN A 46 -4.71 -15.15 -14.78
CA ASN A 46 -5.73 -14.32 -14.13
C ASN A 46 -5.13 -13.39 -13.07
N LEU A 47 -4.11 -13.87 -12.36
CA LEU A 47 -3.38 -13.06 -11.40
C LEU A 47 -2.64 -11.92 -12.10
N LEU A 48 -1.93 -12.22 -13.19
CA LEU A 48 -1.22 -11.22 -13.99
C LEU A 48 -2.19 -10.19 -14.60
N LEU A 49 -3.33 -10.64 -15.11
CA LEU A 49 -4.36 -9.75 -15.65
C LEU A 49 -4.92 -8.82 -14.57
N SER A 50 -5.31 -9.37 -13.41
CA SER A 50 -5.84 -8.59 -12.28
C SER A 50 -4.80 -7.61 -11.72
N ALA A 51 -3.55 -8.04 -11.59
CA ALA A 51 -2.44 -7.19 -11.14
C ALA A 51 -2.17 -6.06 -12.13
N THR A 52 -2.20 -6.33 -13.43
CA THR A 52 -1.99 -5.33 -14.48
C THR A 52 -3.11 -4.30 -14.49
N LEU A 53 -4.37 -4.74 -14.37
CA LEU A 53 -5.52 -3.84 -14.24
C LEU A 53 -5.40 -2.95 -13.00
N PHE A 54 -5.09 -3.55 -11.85
CA PHE A 54 -4.89 -2.80 -10.61
C PHE A 54 -3.76 -1.78 -10.74
N ALA A 55 -2.59 -2.19 -11.23
CA ALA A 55 -1.43 -1.32 -11.42
C ALA A 55 -1.76 -0.15 -12.36
N SER A 56 -2.51 -0.40 -13.44
CA SER A 56 -2.91 0.64 -14.39
C SER A 56 -3.84 1.67 -13.75
N LEU A 57 -4.85 1.22 -13.02
CA LEU A 57 -5.77 2.11 -12.28
C LEU A 57 -5.04 2.89 -11.20
N ASN A 58 -4.11 2.23 -10.50
CA ASN A 58 -3.35 2.84 -9.43
C ASN A 58 -2.39 3.93 -9.95
N PHE A 59 -1.74 3.68 -11.08
CA PHE A 59 -0.89 4.66 -11.76
C PHE A 59 -1.69 5.84 -12.31
N LEU A 60 -2.86 5.59 -12.92
CA LEU A 60 -3.75 6.64 -13.40
C LEU A 60 -4.18 7.58 -12.25
N SER A 61 -4.54 7.01 -11.10
CA SER A 61 -4.88 7.79 -9.91
C SER A 61 -3.71 8.65 -9.43
N LEU A 62 -2.48 8.09 -9.44
CA LEU A 62 -1.28 8.81 -9.03
C LEU A 62 -0.95 10.00 -9.95
N ILE A 63 -1.02 9.79 -11.27
CA ILE A 63 -0.80 10.87 -12.25
C ILE A 63 -1.85 11.96 -12.10
N ASN A 64 -3.12 11.61 -11.87
CA ASN A 64 -4.16 12.60 -11.70
C ASN A 64 -3.89 13.52 -10.49
N ILE A 65 -3.38 12.94 -9.40
CA ILE A 65 -2.93 13.71 -8.24
C ILE A 65 -1.74 14.61 -8.61
N ALA A 66 -0.72 14.06 -9.28
CA ALA A 66 0.47 14.82 -9.69
C ALA A 66 0.12 16.01 -10.60
N ALA A 67 -0.81 15.82 -11.54
CA ALA A 67 -1.28 16.85 -12.45
C ALA A 67 -1.94 18.03 -11.69
N ILE A 68 -2.72 17.76 -10.63
CA ILE A 68 -3.29 18.81 -9.77
C ILE A 68 -2.18 19.63 -9.09
N PHE A 69 -1.10 19.00 -8.65
CA PHE A 69 0.02 19.72 -8.04
C PHE A 69 0.86 20.48 -9.08
N GLU A 70 0.98 20.00 -10.31
CA GLU A 70 1.64 20.71 -11.40
C GLU A 70 0.88 21.99 -11.77
N THR A 71 -0.44 21.92 -11.97
CA THR A 71 -1.24 23.10 -12.33
C THR A 71 -1.19 24.18 -11.25
N GLU A 72 -1.14 23.79 -9.99
CA GLU A 72 -1.09 24.74 -8.87
C GLU A 72 0.31 25.32 -8.60
N ASN A 73 1.39 24.54 -8.80
CA ASN A 73 2.74 24.96 -8.38
C ASN A 73 3.70 25.19 -9.55
N SER A 74 3.28 24.91 -10.79
CA SER A 74 4.13 24.95 -11.99
C SER A 74 5.43 24.15 -11.84
N ILE A 75 5.39 23.07 -11.04
CA ILE A 75 6.53 22.17 -10.84
C ILE A 75 6.43 21.07 -11.89
N PRO A 76 7.39 20.95 -12.82
CA PRO A 76 7.35 19.94 -13.85
C PRO A 76 7.47 18.54 -13.21
N TYR A 77 6.56 17.65 -13.57
CA TYR A 77 6.64 16.23 -13.23
C TYR A 77 6.88 15.40 -14.49
N SER A 78 7.35 14.15 -14.29
CA SER A 78 7.60 13.22 -15.39
C SER A 78 6.89 11.91 -15.13
N SER A 79 5.89 11.57 -15.95
CA SER A 79 5.08 10.36 -15.79
C SER A 79 5.93 9.08 -15.81
N THR A 80 6.99 9.03 -16.62
CA THR A 80 7.92 7.89 -16.66
C THR A 80 8.65 7.71 -15.33
N ARG A 81 9.07 8.81 -14.70
CA ARG A 81 9.73 8.77 -13.39
C ARG A 81 8.78 8.30 -12.31
N GLU A 82 7.54 8.80 -12.32
CA GLU A 82 6.52 8.40 -11.34
C GLU A 82 6.11 6.93 -11.53
N LEU A 83 5.99 6.44 -12.78
CA LEU A 83 5.72 5.03 -13.08
C LEU A 83 6.82 4.12 -12.51
N PHE A 84 8.08 4.47 -12.76
CA PHE A 84 9.21 3.70 -12.29
C PHE A 84 9.31 3.72 -10.76
N ALA A 85 9.10 4.88 -10.13
CA ALA A 85 9.08 5.02 -8.69
C ALA A 85 7.97 4.18 -8.04
N GLN A 86 6.77 4.19 -8.60
CA GLN A 86 5.64 3.39 -8.11
C GLN A 86 5.88 1.90 -8.31
N GLY A 87 6.43 1.49 -9.46
CA GLY A 87 6.80 0.11 -9.73
C GLY A 87 7.79 -0.43 -8.70
N ILE A 88 8.89 0.28 -8.46
CA ILE A 88 9.88 -0.09 -7.44
C ILE A 88 9.25 -0.13 -6.04
N SER A 89 8.39 0.83 -5.71
CA SER A 89 7.71 0.88 -4.41
C SER A 89 6.80 -0.33 -4.19
N CYS A 90 6.03 -0.74 -5.21
CA CYS A 90 5.18 -1.92 -5.15
C CYS A 90 5.99 -3.23 -5.09
N LEU A 91 7.12 -3.32 -5.80
CA LEU A 91 8.03 -4.47 -5.70
C LEU A 91 8.63 -4.58 -4.30
N GLY A 92 9.08 -3.45 -3.72
CA GLY A 92 9.58 -3.40 -2.36
C GLY A 92 8.51 -3.76 -1.32
N ALA A 93 7.27 -3.30 -1.51
CA ALA A 93 6.14 -3.69 -0.67
C ALA A 93 5.84 -5.20 -0.75
N GLY A 94 5.83 -5.75 -1.97
CA GLY A 94 5.62 -7.19 -2.20
C GLY A 94 6.69 -8.07 -1.55
N ALA A 95 7.95 -7.63 -1.57
CA ALA A 95 9.06 -8.35 -0.94
C ALA A 95 8.92 -8.50 0.60
N VAL A 96 8.18 -7.59 1.25
CA VAL A 96 7.91 -7.62 2.69
C VAL A 96 6.49 -8.14 2.99
N GLY A 97 5.75 -8.61 1.97
CA GLY A 97 4.38 -9.10 2.12
C GLY A 97 3.35 -7.98 2.39
N SER A 98 3.69 -6.73 2.08
CA SER A 98 2.77 -5.59 2.22
C SER A 98 1.80 -5.49 1.04
N ALA A 99 0.65 -4.87 1.29
CA ALA A 99 -0.27 -4.42 0.24
C ALA A 99 0.43 -3.43 -0.74
N PRO A 100 -0.04 -3.35 -2.00
CA PRO A 100 0.56 -2.45 -2.99
C PRO A 100 0.43 -0.97 -2.59
N VAL A 101 1.42 -0.18 -2.99
CA VAL A 101 1.54 1.24 -2.63
C VAL A 101 0.74 2.11 -3.58
N SER A 102 0.02 3.09 -3.04
CA SER A 102 -0.79 4.05 -3.80
C SER A 102 -0.59 5.49 -3.33
N GLY A 103 -0.83 6.46 -4.21
CA GLY A 103 -0.90 7.88 -3.86
C GLY A 103 -2.14 8.23 -3.04
N SER A 104 -2.06 9.32 -2.27
CA SER A 104 -3.18 9.85 -1.46
C SER A 104 -3.27 11.37 -1.57
N LEU A 105 -4.32 11.86 -2.23
CA LEU A 105 -4.57 13.30 -2.40
C LEU A 105 -4.69 13.99 -1.04
N SER A 106 -5.51 13.46 -0.13
CA SER A 106 -5.76 14.07 1.19
C SER A 106 -4.48 14.28 1.99
N ARG A 107 -3.59 13.28 2.03
CA ARG A 107 -2.32 13.37 2.77
C ARG A 107 -1.36 14.37 2.12
N SER A 108 -1.26 14.38 0.80
CA SER A 108 -0.42 15.33 0.07
C SER A 108 -0.91 16.78 0.22
N LEU A 109 -2.24 17.00 0.23
CA LEU A 109 -2.83 18.31 0.48
C LEU A 109 -2.54 18.80 1.90
N ILE A 110 -2.72 17.95 2.91
CA ILE A 110 -2.41 18.32 4.30
C ILE A 110 -0.93 18.65 4.45
N SER A 111 -0.05 17.81 3.91
CA SER A 111 1.40 18.05 3.91
C SER A 111 1.76 19.39 3.26
N ARG A 112 1.08 19.75 2.17
CA ARG A 112 1.22 21.06 1.54
C ARG A 112 0.68 22.19 2.42
N MET A 113 -0.48 22.03 3.03
CA MET A 113 -1.08 23.03 3.92
C MET A 113 -0.21 23.32 5.15
N THR A 114 0.56 22.34 5.62
CA THR A 114 1.54 22.51 6.69
C THR A 114 2.86 23.12 6.22
N GLY A 115 2.98 23.51 4.95
CA GLY A 115 4.17 24.17 4.41
C GLY A 115 5.34 23.22 4.11
N THR A 116 5.07 21.93 3.93
CA THR A 116 6.13 20.95 3.64
C THR A 116 6.71 21.15 2.25
N THR A 117 8.03 21.36 2.15
CA THR A 117 8.73 21.63 0.88
C THR A 117 9.69 20.52 0.45
N SER A 118 9.97 19.55 1.33
CA SER A 118 11.00 18.53 1.11
C SER A 118 10.47 17.11 1.26
N LYS A 119 11.08 16.19 0.49
CA LYS A 119 10.84 14.73 0.56
C LYS A 119 11.22 14.13 1.93
N LEU A 120 12.02 14.85 2.73
CA LEU A 120 12.38 14.43 4.09
C LEU A 120 11.14 14.24 4.98
N SER A 121 10.06 14.98 4.75
CA SER A 121 8.79 14.80 5.45
C SER A 121 8.22 13.39 5.33
N CYS A 122 8.37 12.75 4.17
CA CYS A 122 7.93 11.38 3.95
C CYS A 122 8.76 10.40 4.79
N ILE A 123 10.08 10.61 4.86
CA ILE A 123 10.99 9.79 5.68
C ILE A 123 10.64 9.94 7.16
N VAL A 124 10.41 11.18 7.63
CA VAL A 124 10.00 11.44 9.01
C VAL A 124 8.66 10.77 9.31
N THR A 125 7.70 10.83 8.39
CA THR A 125 6.40 10.17 8.54
C THR A 125 6.55 8.64 8.60
N ALA A 126 7.41 8.06 7.76
CA ALA A 126 7.68 6.62 7.77
C ALA A 126 8.37 6.18 9.07
N LEU A 127 9.35 6.95 9.56
CA LEU A 127 10.00 6.72 10.84
C LEU A 127 9.01 6.82 12.01
N ALA A 128 8.16 7.86 12.00
CA ALA A 128 7.12 8.01 13.00
C ALA A 128 6.17 6.78 13.01
N TRP A 129 5.78 6.29 11.83
CA TRP A 129 4.99 5.07 11.72
C TRP A 129 5.72 3.84 12.30
N MET A 130 7.01 3.68 12.00
CA MET A 130 7.83 2.59 12.53
C MET A 130 7.94 2.66 14.06
N THR A 131 8.07 3.86 14.63
CA THR A 131 8.07 4.05 16.09
C THR A 131 6.70 3.80 16.74
N MET A 132 5.61 3.91 15.97
CA MET A 132 4.24 3.71 16.45
C MET A 132 3.78 2.26 16.40
N MET A 133 4.41 1.40 15.59
CA MET A 133 4.10 -0.04 15.53
C MET A 133 3.96 -0.74 16.90
N PRO A 134 4.86 -0.57 17.90
CA PRO A 134 4.71 -1.23 19.20
C PRO A 134 3.46 -0.80 19.96
N TYR A 135 2.92 0.39 19.67
CA TYR A 135 1.72 0.93 20.32
C TYR A 135 0.42 0.53 19.62
N MET A 136 0.48 -0.21 18.50
CA MET A 136 -0.71 -0.55 17.71
C MET A 136 -1.74 -1.38 18.47
N SER A 137 -1.31 -2.14 19.49
CA SER A 137 -2.21 -2.92 20.37
C SER A 137 -3.25 -2.04 21.08
N ILE A 138 -2.94 -0.77 21.35
CA ILE A 138 -3.86 0.18 21.99
C ILE A 138 -5.11 0.44 21.12
N MET A 139 -4.97 0.38 19.79
CA MET A 139 -6.09 0.57 18.87
C MET A 139 -6.98 -0.68 18.71
N SER A 140 -6.63 -1.82 19.30
CA SER A 140 -7.40 -3.07 19.14
C SER A 140 -8.83 -2.99 19.66
N SER A 141 -9.08 -2.18 20.69
CA SER A 141 -10.43 -2.00 21.28
C SER A 141 -11.29 -0.96 20.55
N THR A 142 -10.87 -0.45 19.39
CA THR A 142 -11.62 0.61 18.68
C THR A 142 -12.97 0.06 18.17
N PRO A 143 -14.11 0.67 18.55
CA PRO A 143 -15.42 0.24 18.08
C PRO A 143 -15.54 0.31 16.55
N ARG A 144 -16.08 -0.72 15.92
CA ARG A 144 -16.30 -0.76 14.46
C ARG A 144 -17.13 0.43 13.97
N ALA A 145 -18.06 0.93 14.78
CA ALA A 145 -18.88 2.11 14.50
C ALA A 145 -18.03 3.39 14.29
N ALA A 146 -16.95 3.55 15.05
CA ALA A 146 -16.04 4.68 14.88
C ALA A 146 -15.29 4.58 13.55
N LEU A 147 -14.82 3.38 13.19
CA LEU A 147 -14.12 3.14 11.93
C LEU A 147 -15.03 3.38 10.72
N SER A 148 -16.29 2.92 10.76
CA SER A 148 -17.27 3.21 9.71
C SER A 148 -17.59 4.70 9.61
N GLY A 149 -17.65 5.42 10.74
CA GLY A 149 -17.85 6.86 10.76
C GLY A 149 -16.73 7.62 10.03
N ILE A 150 -15.48 7.22 10.24
CA ILE A 150 -14.32 7.82 9.54
C ILE A 150 -14.39 7.57 8.03
N ILE A 151 -14.73 6.35 7.60
CA ILE A 151 -14.88 6.02 6.17
C ILE A 151 -16.01 6.84 5.55
N MET A 152 -17.18 6.91 6.20
CA MET A 152 -18.31 7.71 5.71
C MET A 152 -17.94 9.20 5.63
N SER A 153 -17.24 9.73 6.62
CA SER A 153 -16.76 11.12 6.60
C SER A 153 -15.79 11.40 5.44
N ALA A 154 -14.99 10.42 5.02
CA ALA A 154 -14.08 10.58 3.89
C ALA A 154 -14.83 10.58 2.55
N VAL A 155 -15.86 9.75 2.41
CA VAL A 155 -16.60 9.55 1.15
C VAL A 155 -17.70 10.59 0.94
N ILE A 156 -18.37 11.03 2.01
CA ILE A 156 -19.55 11.91 1.91
C ILE A 156 -19.28 13.19 1.13
N LYS A 157 -18.08 13.78 1.29
CA LYS A 157 -17.69 14.98 0.55
C LYS A 157 -17.62 14.74 -0.96
N GLY A 158 -17.13 13.59 -1.39
CA GLY A 158 -17.00 13.27 -2.82
C GLY A 158 -18.30 12.79 -3.48
N VAL A 159 -19.29 12.32 -2.71
CA VAL A 159 -20.56 11.80 -3.26
C VAL A 159 -21.71 12.80 -3.14
N ALA A 160 -21.83 13.50 -2.01
CA ALA A 160 -22.95 14.40 -1.76
C ALA A 160 -22.77 15.78 -2.41
N PHE A 161 -21.52 16.20 -2.65
CA PHE A 161 -21.17 17.51 -3.22
C PHE A 161 -20.08 17.34 -4.29
N PRO A 162 -20.43 16.83 -5.48
CA PRO A 162 -19.48 16.66 -6.58
C PRO A 162 -18.91 18.00 -7.09
#